data_AF-A0A923C9G6-F1
#
_entry.id   AF-A0A923C9G6-F1
#
_cell.length_a   1.000
_cell.length_b   1.000
_cell.length_c   1.000
_cell.angle_alpha   90.00
_cell.angle_beta   90.00
_cell.angle_gamma   90.00
#
_symmetry.space_group_name_H-M   'P 1'
#
loop_
_entity.id
_entity.type
_entity.pdbx_description
1 polymer ?
#
loop_
_entity_poly.entity_id
_entity_poly.type
_entity_poly.pdbx_seq_one_letter_code
_entity_poly.pdbx_strand_id
1 'polypeptide(L)'
;IVSTRGNSVDLLHVLFGSVLALDDAALALLGGISLVSLVTLRVLYRPLVLECLDPGFLRGTSRWSPVAHYGFLALLVINLVAGFHALGTLMSVGMMVLPAATARFWVRRIGPLLLAAVVLALLACAAGLLISYHADWPTGPVIVLSLGVAYLFSMVFAPHGLLRHQRPASLHLKA
;
A
#
# COMPACT_ATOMS: atom_id res chain seq x y z
N ILE A 1 29.98 -8.52 27.86
CA ILE A 1 29.22 -9.79 28.05
C ILE A 1 27.71 -9.60 28.27
N VAL A 2 27.11 -8.49 27.82
CA VAL A 2 25.64 -8.30 27.72
C VAL A 2 25.35 -7.76 26.32
N SER A 3 25.30 -8.64 25.31
CA SER A 3 24.88 -8.23 23.95
C SER A 3 24.56 -9.39 22.99
N THR A 4 24.75 -10.66 23.37
CA THR A 4 24.95 -11.67 22.33
C THR A 4 23.73 -12.49 21.91
N ARG A 5 22.56 -12.44 22.58
CA ARG A 5 21.43 -13.35 22.19
C ARG A 5 19.98 -12.87 22.41
N GLY A 6 19.73 -11.72 23.05
CA GLY A 6 18.38 -11.32 23.46
C GLY A 6 17.67 -10.28 22.59
N ASN A 7 18.40 -9.46 21.83
CA ASN A 7 17.81 -8.26 21.19
C ASN A 7 17.45 -8.45 19.72
N SER A 8 18.20 -9.27 18.97
CA SER A 8 17.97 -9.41 17.53
C SER A 8 16.68 -10.18 17.24
N VAL A 9 16.36 -11.23 18.00
CA VAL A 9 15.13 -12.02 17.79
C VAL A 9 13.88 -11.22 18.16
N ASP A 10 13.96 -10.39 19.20
CA ASP A 10 12.86 -9.56 19.67
C ASP A 10 12.60 -8.36 18.73
N LEU A 11 13.66 -7.70 18.26
CA LEU A 11 13.56 -6.68 17.21
C LEU A 11 13.03 -7.28 15.90
N LEU A 12 13.49 -8.46 15.49
CA LEU A 12 12.97 -9.12 14.30
C LEU A 12 11.48 -9.47 14.46
N HIS A 13 11.03 -9.91 15.64
CA HIS A 13 9.61 -10.18 15.88
C HIS A 13 8.75 -8.90 15.87
N VAL A 14 9.23 -7.79 16.42
CA VAL A 14 8.52 -6.50 16.36
C VAL A 14 8.53 -5.91 14.95
N LEU A 15 9.63 -6.07 14.21
CA LEU A 15 9.83 -5.48 12.88
C LEU A 15 9.10 -6.29 11.80
N PHE A 16 9.10 -7.63 11.90
CA PHE A 16 8.47 -8.53 10.93
C PHE A 16 7.06 -8.97 11.31
N GLY A 17 6.68 -8.86 12.58
CA GLY A 17 5.40 -9.36 13.10
C GLY A 17 5.27 -10.88 12.95
N SER A 18 4.58 -11.53 13.87
CA SER A 18 4.10 -12.89 13.64
C SER A 18 2.68 -12.82 13.13
N VAL A 19 2.51 -12.69 11.80
CA VAL A 19 1.19 -12.78 11.15
C VAL A 19 0.48 -14.09 11.52
N LEU A 20 1.26 -15.15 11.77
CA LEU A 20 0.74 -16.45 12.25
C LEU A 20 0.30 -16.46 13.72
N ALA A 21 0.79 -15.55 14.56
CA ALA A 21 0.42 -15.47 15.97
C ALA A 21 -0.57 -14.33 16.24
N LEU A 22 -1.33 -13.94 15.22
CA LEU A 22 -2.35 -12.91 15.34
C LEU A 22 -3.56 -13.51 16.08
N ASP A 23 -3.83 -13.01 17.28
CA ASP A 23 -5.00 -13.44 18.07
C ASP A 23 -6.32 -13.06 17.37
N ASP A 24 -7.38 -13.84 17.61
CA ASP A 24 -8.73 -13.59 17.08
C ASP A 24 -9.23 -12.17 17.42
N ALA A 25 -8.87 -11.65 18.60
CA ALA A 25 -9.20 -10.30 19.02
C ALA A 25 -8.51 -9.23 18.17
N ALA A 26 -7.23 -9.44 17.81
CA ALA A 26 -6.50 -8.54 16.93
C ALA A 26 -7.07 -8.58 15.50
N LEU A 27 -7.47 -9.76 15.02
CA LEU A 27 -8.12 -9.93 13.73
C LEU A 27 -9.47 -9.20 13.67
N ALA A 28 -10.29 -9.29 14.73
CA ALA A 28 -11.55 -8.57 14.84
C ALA A 28 -11.36 -7.03 14.89
N LEU A 29 -10.35 -6.55 15.62
CA LEU A 29 -10.00 -5.13 15.66
C LEU A 29 -9.57 -4.61 14.28
N LEU A 30 -8.70 -5.34 13.57
CA LEU A 30 -8.28 -4.99 12.21
C LEU A 30 -9.44 -5.01 11.23
N GLY A 31 -10.32 -6.02 11.33
CA GLY A 31 -11.54 -6.08 10.54
C GLY A 31 -12.44 -4.86 10.77
N GLY A 32 -12.61 -4.45 12.03
CA GLY A 32 -13.36 -3.24 12.40
C GLY A 32 -12.71 -1.96 11.83
N ILE A 33 -11.40 -1.79 11.99
CA ILE A 33 -10.66 -0.64 11.47
C ILE A 33 -10.72 -0.59 9.94
N SER A 34 -10.59 -1.74 9.27
CA SER A 34 -10.71 -1.86 7.81
C SER A 34 -12.10 -1.49 7.33
N LEU A 35 -13.16 -1.96 8.00
CA LEU A 35 -14.55 -1.65 7.67
C LEU A 35 -14.83 -0.14 7.82
N VAL A 36 -14.42 0.45 8.96
CA VAL A 36 -14.54 1.89 9.21
C VAL A 36 -13.78 2.68 8.14
N SER A 37 -12.54 2.28 7.84
CA SER A 37 -11.71 2.94 6.83
C SER A 37 -12.35 2.88 5.44
N LEU A 38 -12.93 1.74 5.03
CA LEU A 38 -13.64 1.60 3.76
C LEU A 38 -14.90 2.48 3.69
N VAL A 39 -15.67 2.54 4.78
CA VAL A 39 -16.86 3.42 4.87
C VAL A 39 -16.45 4.88 4.77
N THR A 40 -15.45 5.31 5.53
CA THR A 40 -14.96 6.69 5.48
C THR A 40 -14.37 7.01 4.11
N LEU A 41 -13.60 6.10 3.50
CA LEU A 41 -13.06 6.28 2.15
C LEU A 41 -14.18 6.41 1.11
N ARG A 42 -15.27 5.65 1.24
CA ARG A 42 -16.45 5.78 0.36
C ARG A 42 -17.11 7.16 0.49
N VAL A 43 -17.22 7.69 1.71
CA VAL A 43 -17.75 9.05 1.94
C VAL A 43 -16.79 10.11 1.40
N LEU A 44 -15.49 9.93 1.58
CA LEU A 44 -14.43 10.85 1.16
C LEU A 44 -14.00 10.66 -0.31
N TYR A 45 -14.62 9.73 -1.05
CA TYR A 45 -14.26 9.42 -2.43
C TYR A 45 -14.41 10.62 -3.37
N ARG A 46 -15.49 11.40 -3.21
CA ARG A 46 -15.74 12.61 -4.02
C ARG A 46 -14.62 13.64 -3.87
N PRO A 47 -14.26 14.10 -2.66
CA PRO A 47 -13.18 15.06 -2.49
C PRO A 47 -11.80 14.51 -2.88
N LEU A 48 -11.51 13.20 -2.67
CA LEU A 48 -10.26 12.59 -3.15
C LEU A 48 -10.09 12.69 -4.67
N VAL A 49 -11.17 12.44 -5.41
CA VAL A 49 -11.16 12.49 -6.88
C VAL A 49 -10.96 13.93 -7.36
N LEU A 50 -11.60 14.91 -6.71
CA LEU A 50 -11.43 16.33 -7.01
C LEU A 50 -9.99 16.81 -6.76
N GLU A 51 -9.36 16.36 -5.67
CA GLU A 51 -7.99 16.73 -5.32
C GLU A 51 -6.95 16.14 -6.29
N CYS A 52 -7.18 14.91 -6.77
CA CYS A 52 -6.30 14.25 -7.74
C CYS A 52 -6.42 14.82 -9.17
N LEU A 53 -7.56 15.40 -9.53
CA LEU A 53 -7.82 15.95 -10.87
C LEU A 53 -7.38 17.41 -10.99
N ASP A 54 -7.55 18.23 -9.94
CA ASP A 54 -7.20 19.65 -10.03
C ASP A 54 -6.90 20.31 -8.65
N PRO A 55 -5.69 20.12 -8.09
CA PRO A 55 -5.31 20.72 -6.80
C PRO A 55 -5.23 22.26 -6.87
N GLY A 56 -5.10 22.84 -8.07
CA GLY A 56 -5.07 24.28 -8.30
C GLY A 56 -6.46 24.92 -8.27
N PHE A 57 -7.45 24.27 -8.89
CA PHE A 57 -8.82 24.80 -8.98
C PHE A 57 -9.55 24.78 -7.62
N LEU A 58 -9.28 23.78 -6.79
CA LEU A 58 -9.89 23.64 -5.45
C LEU A 58 -9.44 24.70 -4.44
N ARG A 59 -8.17 25.11 -4.50
CA ARG A 59 -7.64 26.20 -3.64
C ARG A 59 -8.31 27.54 -3.91
N GLY A 60 -8.83 27.74 -5.13
CA GLY A 60 -9.53 28.96 -5.53
C GLY A 60 -11.04 28.95 -5.27
N THR A 61 -11.70 27.78 -5.16
CA THR A 61 -13.18 27.70 -5.24
C THR A 61 -13.88 26.99 -4.07
N SER A 62 -13.18 26.22 -3.22
CA SER A 62 -13.85 25.48 -2.13
C SER A 62 -13.07 25.47 -0.82
N ARG A 63 -13.70 26.04 0.22
CA ARG A 63 -13.21 26.09 1.61
C ARG A 63 -13.04 24.70 2.27
N TRP A 64 -13.52 23.64 1.62
CA TRP A 64 -13.45 22.26 2.11
C TRP A 64 -12.23 21.47 1.61
N SER A 65 -11.43 22.05 0.69
CA SER A 65 -10.22 21.42 0.13
C SER A 65 -9.16 21.03 1.18
N PRO A 66 -8.83 21.87 2.19
CA PRO A 66 -7.87 21.47 3.22
C PRO A 66 -8.40 20.33 4.10
N VAL A 67 -9.70 20.34 4.42
CA VAL A 67 -10.34 19.35 5.30
C VAL A 67 -10.32 17.96 4.66
N ALA A 68 -10.54 17.88 3.36
CA ALA A 68 -10.41 16.63 2.60
C ALA A 68 -8.98 16.08 2.62
N HIS A 69 -7.99 16.95 2.36
CA HIS A 69 -6.58 16.58 2.35
C HIS A 69 -6.13 16.04 3.72
N TYR A 70 -6.37 16.81 4.78
CA TYR A 70 -6.02 16.41 6.15
C TYR A 70 -6.83 15.19 6.61
N GLY A 71 -8.10 15.08 6.21
CA GLY A 71 -8.93 13.91 6.51
C GLY A 71 -8.40 12.63 5.86
N PHE A 72 -7.97 12.70 4.60
CA PHE A 72 -7.34 11.58 3.92
C PHE A 72 -5.99 11.20 4.54
N LEU A 73 -5.15 12.19 4.84
CA LEU A 73 -3.86 11.97 5.47
C LEU A 73 -4.01 11.32 6.85
N ALA A 74 -4.96 11.80 7.66
CA ALA A 74 -5.29 11.20 8.95
C ALA A 74 -5.77 9.75 8.80
N LEU A 75 -6.62 9.46 7.81
CA LEU A 75 -7.10 8.11 7.55
C LEU A 75 -5.96 7.17 7.15
N LEU A 76 -5.04 7.64 6.30
CA LEU A 76 -3.86 6.87 5.92
C LEU A 76 -2.96 6.58 7.12
N VAL A 77 -2.71 7.57 7.98
CA VAL A 77 -1.88 7.39 9.17
C VAL A 77 -2.54 6.41 10.14
N ILE A 78 -3.85 6.52 10.37
CA ILE A 78 -4.58 5.57 11.22
C ILE A 78 -4.47 4.14 10.67
N ASN A 79 -4.69 3.95 9.36
CA ASN A 79 -4.60 2.63 8.75
C ASN A 79 -3.16 2.07 8.77
N LEU A 80 -2.16 2.93 8.59
CA LEU A 80 -0.75 2.57 8.65
C LEU A 80 -0.33 2.13 10.06
N VAL A 81 -0.68 2.92 11.08
CA VAL A 81 -0.38 2.62 12.49
C VAL A 81 -1.10 1.36 12.95
N ALA A 82 -2.37 1.16 12.55
CA ALA A 82 -3.09 -0.08 12.79
C ALA A 82 -2.38 -1.29 12.14
N GLY A 83 -1.89 -1.13 10.91
CA GLY A 83 -1.09 -2.14 10.22
C GLY A 83 0.23 -2.47 10.93
N PHE A 84 0.90 -1.48 11.54
CA PHE A 84 2.13 -1.71 12.31
C PHE A 84 1.91 -2.61 13.51
N HIS A 85 0.79 -2.42 14.20
CA HIS A 85 0.46 -3.20 15.39
C HIS A 85 0.16 -4.67 15.05
N ALA A 86 -0.35 -4.94 13.85
CA ALA A 86 -0.74 -6.26 13.41
C ALA A 86 0.34 -7.05 12.67
N LEU A 87 1.06 -6.37 11.77
CA LEU A 87 1.92 -7.01 10.77
C LEU A 87 3.40 -6.65 10.97
N GLY A 88 3.72 -5.71 11.86
CA GLY A 88 5.06 -5.13 11.96
C GLY A 88 5.28 -3.96 10.99
N THR A 89 6.27 -3.12 11.29
CA THR A 89 6.46 -1.83 10.61
C THR A 89 6.89 -1.98 9.14
N LEU A 90 7.84 -2.86 8.86
CA LEU A 90 8.43 -2.99 7.52
C LEU A 90 7.47 -3.68 6.54
N MET A 91 6.76 -4.71 7.01
CA MET A 91 5.74 -5.39 6.20
C MET A 91 4.58 -4.45 5.86
N SER A 92 4.09 -3.68 6.83
CA SER A 92 2.99 -2.74 6.65
C SER A 92 3.31 -1.64 5.63
N VAL A 93 4.50 -1.00 5.73
CA VAL A 93 4.91 0.01 4.73
C VAL A 93 5.04 -0.63 3.34
N GLY A 94 5.63 -1.82 3.26
CA GLY A 94 5.75 -2.55 1.99
C GLY A 94 4.38 -2.84 1.35
N MET A 95 3.45 -3.41 2.12
CA MET A 95 2.09 -3.68 1.66
C MET A 95 1.30 -2.43 1.30
N MET A 96 1.59 -1.28 1.90
CA MET A 96 0.91 -0.04 1.58
C MET A 96 1.44 0.58 0.27
N VAL A 97 2.76 0.54 0.06
CA VAL A 97 3.40 1.24 -1.07
C VAL A 97 3.46 0.39 -2.34
N LEU A 98 3.85 -0.89 -2.23
CA LEU A 98 4.07 -1.75 -3.40
C LEU A 98 2.84 -1.93 -4.28
N PRO A 99 1.64 -2.31 -3.79
CA PRO A 99 0.51 -2.55 -4.68
C PRO A 99 0.01 -1.26 -5.36
N ALA A 100 0.09 -0.13 -4.68
CA ALA A 100 -0.23 1.17 -5.26
C ALA A 100 0.77 1.55 -6.37
N ALA A 101 2.06 1.29 -6.18
CA ALA A 101 3.08 1.50 -7.19
C ALA A 101 2.93 0.55 -8.39
N THR A 102 2.67 -0.73 -8.13
CA THR A 102 2.42 -1.78 -9.15
C THR A 102 1.20 -1.45 -10.01
N ALA A 103 0.09 -1.02 -9.40
CA ALA A 103 -1.15 -0.70 -10.11
C ALA A 103 -1.07 0.61 -10.91
N ARG A 104 -0.27 1.58 -10.45
CA ARG A 104 -0.03 2.85 -11.16
C ARG A 104 0.51 2.67 -12.57
N PHE A 105 1.26 1.59 -12.84
CA PHE A 105 1.78 1.32 -14.19
C PHE A 105 0.72 0.81 -15.17
N TRP A 106 -0.43 0.35 -14.69
CA TRP A 106 -1.49 -0.21 -15.54
C TRP A 106 -2.60 0.79 -15.84
N VAL A 107 -2.91 1.69 -14.90
CA VAL A 107 -4.15 2.47 -14.93
C VAL A 107 -3.93 3.94 -14.57
N ARG A 108 -4.50 4.85 -15.38
CA ARG A 108 -4.47 6.31 -15.16
C ARG A 108 -5.69 6.89 -14.43
N ARG A 109 -6.78 6.11 -14.27
CA ARG A 109 -8.00 6.55 -13.57
C ARG A 109 -8.05 5.98 -12.15
N ILE A 110 -8.45 6.81 -11.19
CA ILE A 110 -8.43 6.51 -9.74
C ILE A 110 -9.26 5.29 -9.38
N GLY A 111 -10.48 5.16 -9.91
CA GLY A 111 -11.36 4.00 -9.65
C GLY A 111 -10.70 2.65 -10.01
N PRO A 112 -10.34 2.43 -11.28
CA PRO A 112 -9.70 1.18 -11.69
C PRO A 112 -8.28 1.02 -11.11
N LEU A 113 -7.59 2.09 -10.73
CA LEU A 113 -6.31 2.02 -10.01
C LEU A 113 -6.49 1.38 -8.62
N LEU A 114 -7.49 1.82 -7.85
CA LEU A 114 -7.80 1.25 -6.54
C LEU A 114 -8.14 -0.24 -6.65
N LEU A 115 -8.98 -0.60 -7.62
CA LEU A 115 -9.39 -2.00 -7.82
C LEU A 115 -8.22 -2.88 -8.25
N ALA A 116 -7.40 -2.41 -9.19
CA ALA A 116 -6.19 -3.12 -9.62
C ALA A 116 -5.18 -3.29 -8.47
N ALA A 117 -4.98 -2.27 -7.64
CA ALA A 117 -4.10 -2.35 -6.48
C ALA A 117 -4.57 -3.41 -5.48
N VAL A 118 -5.87 -3.46 -5.18
CA VAL A 118 -6.44 -4.46 -4.27
C VAL A 118 -6.29 -5.87 -4.84
N VAL A 119 -6.61 -6.09 -6.12
CA VAL A 119 -6.49 -7.42 -6.75
C VAL A 119 -5.03 -7.88 -6.78
N LEU A 120 -4.10 -7.00 -7.16
CA LEU A 120 -2.67 -7.33 -7.17
C LEU A 120 -2.14 -7.62 -5.76
N ALA A 121 -2.54 -6.84 -4.77
CA ALA A 121 -2.18 -7.09 -3.38
C ALA A 121 -2.68 -8.47 -2.91
N LEU A 122 -3.96 -8.79 -3.16
CA LEU A 122 -4.56 -10.07 -2.78
C LEU A 122 -3.84 -11.26 -3.44
N LEU A 123 -3.56 -11.17 -4.75
CA LEU A 123 -2.84 -12.22 -5.47
C LEU A 123 -1.41 -12.40 -4.93
N ALA A 124 -0.69 -11.31 -4.68
CA ALA A 124 0.68 -11.38 -4.16
C ALA A 124 0.72 -11.91 -2.71
N CYS A 125 -0.24 -11.51 -1.87
CA CYS A 125 -0.38 -12.04 -0.51
C CYS A 125 -0.73 -13.53 -0.52
N ALA A 126 -1.67 -13.96 -1.36
CA ALA A 126 -2.05 -15.37 -1.48
C ALA A 126 -0.87 -16.22 -1.97
N ALA A 127 -0.15 -15.77 -3.00
CA ALA A 127 1.04 -16.45 -3.49
C ALA A 127 2.16 -16.49 -2.44
N GLY A 128 2.40 -15.38 -1.75
CA GLY A 128 3.41 -15.29 -0.68
C GLY A 128 3.09 -16.21 0.49
N LEU A 129 1.82 -16.29 0.90
CA LEU A 129 1.38 -17.16 1.98
C LEU A 129 1.49 -18.65 1.60
N LEU A 130 1.13 -19.02 0.37
CA LEU A 130 1.26 -20.39 -0.14
C LEU A 130 2.72 -20.84 -0.21
N ILE A 131 3.62 -19.96 -0.64
CA ILE A 131 5.07 -20.23 -0.66
C ILE A 131 5.60 -20.36 0.76
N SER A 132 5.17 -19.48 1.67
CA SER A 132 5.58 -19.55 3.08
C SER A 132 5.16 -20.86 3.74
N TYR A 133 3.98 -21.38 3.39
CA TYR A 133 3.46 -22.65 3.91
C TYR A 133 4.28 -23.86 3.43
N HIS A 134 4.80 -23.84 2.20
CA HIS A 134 5.62 -24.94 1.68
C HIS A 134 7.09 -24.86 2.09
N ALA A 135 7.58 -23.67 2.41
CA ALA A 135 9.00 -23.43 2.69
C ALA A 135 9.33 -23.34 4.19
N ASP A 136 8.34 -23.33 5.10
CA ASP A 136 8.51 -23.08 6.55
C ASP A 136 9.28 -21.78 6.86
N TRP A 137 9.20 -20.79 5.97
CA TRP A 137 9.88 -19.50 6.14
C TRP A 137 8.99 -18.50 6.90
N PRO A 138 9.58 -17.48 7.55
CA PRO A 138 8.82 -16.40 8.18
C PRO A 138 7.90 -15.71 7.17
N THR A 139 6.60 -15.62 7.48
CA THR A 139 5.57 -15.10 6.57
C THR A 139 5.79 -13.65 6.17
N GLY A 140 6.20 -12.78 7.10
CA GLY A 140 6.40 -11.35 6.82
C GLY A 140 7.34 -11.09 5.64
N PRO A 141 8.62 -11.51 5.70
CA PRO A 141 9.57 -11.37 4.60
C PRO A 141 9.12 -12.00 3.29
N VAL A 142 8.52 -13.21 3.34
CA VAL A 142 8.08 -13.93 2.13
C VAL A 142 6.97 -13.17 1.40
N ILE A 143 6.04 -12.60 2.15
CA ILE A 143 4.97 -11.80 1.55
C ILE A 143 5.54 -10.53 0.91
N VAL A 144 6.45 -9.81 1.59
CA VAL A 144 7.11 -8.62 1.03
C VAL A 144 7.92 -8.96 -0.24
N LEU A 145 8.64 -10.09 -0.24
CA LEU A 145 9.34 -10.61 -1.42
C LEU A 145 8.37 -10.92 -2.56
N SER A 146 7.24 -11.57 -2.29
CA SER A 146 6.20 -11.85 -3.28
C SER A 146 5.62 -10.56 -3.89
N LEU A 147 5.31 -9.57 -3.06
CA LEU A 147 4.90 -8.22 -3.50
C LEU A 147 5.99 -7.55 -4.35
N GLY A 148 7.27 -7.69 -3.97
CA GLY A 148 8.41 -7.18 -4.72
C GLY A 148 8.57 -7.83 -6.09
N VAL A 149 8.39 -9.15 -6.18
CA VAL A 149 8.39 -9.89 -7.45
C VAL A 149 7.20 -9.46 -8.31
N ALA A 150 6.00 -9.34 -7.74
CA ALA A 150 4.83 -8.85 -8.46
C ALA A 150 5.03 -7.40 -8.96
N TYR A 151 5.70 -6.55 -8.18
CA TYR A 151 6.10 -5.21 -8.59
C TYR A 151 7.10 -5.23 -9.76
N LEU A 152 8.15 -6.05 -9.69
CA LEU A 152 9.12 -6.21 -10.77
C LEU A 152 8.46 -6.75 -12.04
N PHE A 153 7.58 -7.74 -11.91
CA PHE A 153 6.84 -8.30 -13.03
C PHE A 153 5.94 -7.24 -13.66
N SER A 154 5.20 -6.47 -12.85
CA SER A 154 4.41 -5.35 -13.35
C SER A 154 5.30 -4.28 -14.00
N MET A 155 6.45 -3.95 -13.43
CA MET A 155 7.37 -2.96 -13.99
C MET A 155 7.86 -3.36 -15.40
N VAL A 156 8.06 -4.65 -15.65
CA VAL A 156 8.50 -5.19 -16.94
C VAL A 156 7.35 -5.35 -17.93
N PHE A 157 6.19 -5.84 -17.49
CA PHE A 157 5.05 -6.20 -18.35
C PHE A 157 3.96 -5.14 -18.48
N ALA A 158 3.96 -4.10 -17.63
CA ALA A 158 2.90 -3.09 -17.66
C ALA A 158 2.97 -2.20 -18.93
N PRO A 159 1.82 -1.86 -19.54
CA PRO A 159 1.76 -1.01 -20.73
C PRO A 159 2.36 0.41 -20.56
N HIS A 160 2.48 0.89 -19.32
CA HIS A 160 3.13 2.16 -18.97
C HIS A 160 4.36 1.98 -18.06
N GLY A 161 4.96 0.78 -18.03
CA GLY A 161 6.24 0.53 -17.36
C GLY A 161 7.37 1.39 -17.92
N LEU A 162 8.49 1.47 -17.18
CA LEU A 162 9.64 2.36 -17.40
C LEU A 162 10.16 2.38 -18.85
N LEU A 163 9.91 1.31 -19.62
CA LEU A 163 10.26 1.14 -21.02
C LEU A 163 9.64 2.22 -21.95
N ARG A 164 8.51 2.85 -21.61
CA ARG A 164 7.88 3.88 -22.46
C ARG A 164 8.05 5.31 -21.96
N HIS A 165 8.57 5.51 -20.74
CA HIS A 165 8.94 6.86 -20.24
C HIS A 165 10.22 7.40 -20.91
N GLN A 166 10.91 6.59 -21.72
CA GLN A 166 11.99 7.03 -22.61
C GLN A 166 11.51 7.55 -23.97
N ARG A 167 10.21 7.83 -24.15
CA ARG A 167 9.83 8.84 -25.15
C ARG A 167 9.73 10.18 -24.42
N PRO A 168 10.84 10.94 -24.29
CA PRO A 168 10.69 12.35 -24.00
C PRO A 168 9.70 12.89 -25.03
N ALA A 169 8.75 13.69 -24.57
CA ALA A 169 8.00 14.57 -25.45
C ALA A 169 8.98 15.60 -26.03
N SER A 170 9.86 15.17 -26.92
CA SER A 170 10.44 16.04 -27.92
C SER A 170 9.35 16.29 -28.96
N LEU A 171 9.27 17.53 -29.42
CA LEU A 171 8.32 18.14 -30.37
C LEU A 171 7.08 18.76 -29.69
N HIS A 172 6.83 20.06 -29.74
CA HIS A 172 7.48 21.18 -30.42
C HIS A 172 7.12 22.46 -29.66
N LEU A 173 8.11 23.19 -29.18
CA LEU A 173 7.94 24.58 -28.78
C LEU A 173 9.19 25.33 -29.24
N LYS A 174 9.21 25.64 -30.54
CA LYS A 174 10.06 26.68 -31.11
C LYS A 174 9.44 27.20 -32.41
N ALA A 175 9.21 28.52 -32.37
CA ALA A 175 8.97 29.49 -33.44
C ALA A 175 7.62 29.37 -34.17
#